data_AF-A0A9E2UQY4-F1
#
_entry.id   AF-A0A9E2UQY4-F1
#
_cell.length_a   1.000
_cell.length_b   1.000
_cell.length_c   1.000
_cell.angle_alpha   90.00
_cell.angle_beta   90.00
_cell.angle_gamma   90.00
#
_symmetry.space_group_name_H-M   'P 1'
#
loop_
_entity.id
_entity.type
_entity.pdbx_description
1 polymer ?
#
loop_
_entity_poly.entity_id
_entity_poly.type
_entity_poly.pdbx_seq_one_letter_code
_entity_poly.pdbx_strand_id
1 'polypeptide(L)'
;MSMSVLLECEWVLRACYALQSCDIEASFREFLRLENISAADNALAQRVLDAYASGLDFADALHAAQCPVGERFVTFDKRLVRGASKAGLRGVTLLKA
;
A
#
# COMPACT_ATOMS: atom_id res chain seq x y z
N MET A 1 -13.41 7.79 3.01
CA MET A 1 -12.73 6.80 3.88
C MET A 1 -11.25 7.12 3.94
N SER A 2 -10.62 7.10 5.11
CA SER A 2 -9.17 7.36 5.24
C SER A 2 -8.34 6.15 4.82
N MET A 3 -7.07 6.38 4.48
CA MET A 3 -6.13 5.28 4.19
C MET A 3 -5.84 4.42 5.42
N SER A 4 -5.89 4.99 6.63
CA SER A 4 -5.77 4.23 7.86
C SER A 4 -6.89 3.22 8.04
N VAL A 5 -8.12 3.52 7.63
CA VAL A 5 -9.24 2.56 7.70
C VAL A 5 -8.99 1.37 6.75
N LEU A 6 -8.48 1.61 5.54
CA LEU A 6 -8.10 0.52 4.63
C LEU A 6 -6.94 -0.32 5.18
N LEU A 7 -5.93 0.32 5.79
CA LEU A 7 -4.81 -0.36 6.43
C LEU A 7 -5.25 -1.29 7.56
N GLU A 8 -6.05 -0.78 8.51
CA GLU A 8 -6.55 -1.58 9.62
C GLU A 8 -7.47 -2.71 9.13
N CYS A 9 -8.29 -2.44 8.10
CA CYS A 9 -9.13 -3.47 7.49
C CYS A 9 -8.30 -4.57 6.83
N GLU A 10 -7.25 -4.23 6.07
CA GLU A 10 -6.32 -5.22 5.50
C GLU A 10 -5.72 -6.09 6.58
N TRP A 11 -5.25 -5.46 7.65
CA TRP A 11 -4.62 -6.15 8.76
C TRP A 11 -5.59 -7.14 9.40
N VAL A 12 -6.84 -6.75 9.66
CA VAL A 12 -7.86 -7.65 10.21
C VAL A 12 -8.14 -8.81 9.24
N LEU A 13 -8.35 -8.54 7.95
CA LEU A 13 -8.66 -9.56 6.95
C LEU A 13 -7.52 -10.57 6.79
N ARG A 14 -6.28 -10.12 6.85
CA ARG A 14 -5.11 -11.01 6.74
C ARG A 14 -4.81 -11.74 8.05
N ALA A 15 -4.75 -11.03 9.17
CA ALA A 15 -4.28 -11.59 10.44
C ALA A 15 -5.37 -12.39 11.17
N CYS A 16 -6.62 -11.93 11.16
CA CYS A 16 -7.72 -12.57 11.88
C CYS A 16 -8.50 -13.55 11.00
N TYR A 17 -8.65 -13.25 9.71
CA TYR A 17 -9.43 -14.08 8.77
C TYR A 17 -8.55 -14.92 7.83
N ALA A 18 -7.22 -14.80 7.89
CA ALA A 18 -6.26 -15.57 7.08
C ALA A 18 -6.50 -15.48 5.56
N LEU A 19 -7.12 -14.38 5.09
CA LEU A 19 -7.31 -14.15 3.67
C LEU A 19 -5.96 -13.91 2.97
N GLN A 20 -5.86 -14.34 1.72
CA GLN A 20 -4.66 -14.11 0.92
C GLN A 20 -4.63 -12.66 0.44
N SER A 21 -3.43 -12.12 0.26
CA SER A 21 -3.26 -10.73 -0.18
C SER A 21 -3.94 -10.45 -1.53
N CYS A 22 -3.95 -11.42 -2.45
CA CYS A 22 -4.66 -11.29 -3.73
C CYS A 22 -6.17 -11.17 -3.57
N ASP A 23 -6.77 -11.89 -2.60
CA ASP A 23 -8.22 -11.83 -2.35
C ASP A 23 -8.60 -10.50 -1.70
N ILE A 24 -7.76 -10.02 -0.77
CA ILE A 24 -7.96 -8.72 -0.11
C ILE A 24 -7.83 -7.59 -1.13
N GLU A 25 -6.80 -7.62 -1.98
CA GLU A 25 -6.56 -6.63 -3.04
C GLU A 25 -7.74 -6.54 -4.01
N ALA A 26 -8.21 -7.68 -4.51
CA ALA A 26 -9.35 -7.73 -5.41
C ALA A 26 -10.63 -7.21 -4.74
N SER A 27 -10.86 -7.61 -3.49
CA SER A 27 -12.01 -7.15 -2.70
C SER A 27 -11.96 -5.63 -2.47
N PHE A 28 -10.79 -5.07 -2.18
CA PHE A 28 -10.63 -3.62 -1.99
C PHE A 28 -10.85 -2.84 -3.28
N ARG A 29 -10.44 -3.38 -4.44
CA ARG A 29 -10.75 -2.76 -5.73
C ARG A 29 -12.24 -2.69 -6.01
N GLU A 30 -12.96 -3.78 -5.80
CA GLU A 30 -14.41 -3.76 -5.99
C GLU A 30 -15.11 -2.89 -4.95
N PHE A 31 -14.65 -2.91 -3.70
CA PHE A 31 -15.20 -2.07 -2.63
C PHE A 31 -15.06 -0.58 -2.94
N LEU A 32 -13.92 -0.13 -3.47
CA LEU A 32 -13.67 1.26 -3.85
C LEU A 32 -14.38 1.69 -5.15
N ARG A 33 -15.00 0.75 -5.89
CA ARG A 33 -15.82 1.06 -7.08
C ARG A 33 -17.30 1.32 -6.74
N LEU A 34 -17.73 1.01 -5.51
CA LEU A 34 -19.10 1.27 -5.09
C LEU A 34 -19.39 2.77 -5.09
N GLU A 35 -20.51 3.19 -5.67
CA GLU A 35 -20.86 4.61 -5.87
C GLU A 35 -20.88 5.45 -4.59
N ASN A 36 -21.18 4.81 -3.46
CA ASN A 36 -21.27 5.44 -2.15
C ASN A 36 -19.96 5.36 -1.33
N ILE A 37 -18.87 4.84 -1.91
CA ILE A 37 -17.57 4.71 -1.26
C ILE A 37 -16.55 5.57 -2.02
N SER A 38 -15.85 6.45 -1.30
CA SER A 38 -14.69 7.17 -1.83
C SER A 38 -13.54 7.10 -0.84
N ALA A 39 -12.32 6.86 -1.33
CA ALA A 39 -11.13 7.11 -0.54
C ALA A 39 -10.93 8.64 -0.38
N ALA A 40 -10.23 9.04 0.68
CA ALA A 40 -9.81 10.43 0.88
C ALA A 40 -8.88 10.90 -0.24
N ASP A 41 -8.08 9.98 -0.78
CA ASP A 41 -7.27 10.15 -1.98
C ASP A 41 -7.36 8.87 -2.82
N ASN A 42 -8.17 8.90 -3.88
CA ASN A 42 -8.37 7.76 -4.76
C ASN A 42 -7.10 7.41 -5.56
N ALA A 43 -6.28 8.40 -5.91
CA ALA A 43 -5.04 8.16 -6.64
C ALA A 43 -4.01 7.46 -5.75
N LEU A 44 -3.90 7.88 -4.49
CA LEU A 44 -3.08 7.19 -3.49
C LEU A 44 -3.58 5.76 -3.25
N ALA A 45 -4.89 5.57 -3.05
CA ALA A 45 -5.45 4.23 -2.83
C ALA A 45 -5.12 3.28 -3.99
N GLN A 46 -5.26 3.75 -5.23
CA GLN A 46 -4.91 2.97 -6.41
C GLN A 46 -3.41 2.62 -6.44
N ARG A 47 -2.51 3.58 -6.18
CA ARG A 47 -1.05 3.31 -6.12
C ARG A 47 -0.69 2.29 -5.03
N VAL A 48 -1.35 2.35 -3.87
CA VAL A 48 -1.13 1.39 -2.78
C VAL A 48 -1.57 0.00 -3.19
N LEU A 49 -2.75 -0.14 -3.81
CA LEU A 49 -3.23 -1.44 -4.29
C LEU A 49 -2.35 -2.02 -5.40
N ASP A 50 -1.83 -1.20 -6.31
CA ASP A 50 -0.91 -1.66 -7.35
C ASP A 50 0.41 -2.16 -6.74
N ALA A 51 0.94 -1.46 -5.73
CA ALA A 51 2.13 -1.90 -5.03
C ALA A 51 1.88 -3.15 -4.17
N TYR A 52 0.74 -3.25 -3.50
CA TYR A 52 0.34 -4.43 -2.73
C TYR A 52 0.17 -5.66 -3.63
N ALA A 53 -0.45 -5.50 -4.81
CA ALA A 53 -0.58 -6.54 -5.82
C ALA A 53 0.77 -7.07 -6.33
N SER A 54 1.81 -6.24 -6.31
CA SER A 54 3.18 -6.64 -6.67
C SER A 54 3.90 -7.47 -5.58
N GLY A 55 3.25 -7.71 -4.44
CA GLY A 55 3.76 -8.48 -3.32
C GLY A 55 4.47 -7.65 -2.23
N LEU A 56 4.27 -6.33 -2.23
CA LEU A 56 4.70 -5.49 -1.11
C LEU A 56 3.69 -5.61 0.05
N ASP A 57 4.12 -5.51 1.31
CA ASP A 57 3.18 -5.44 2.43
C ASP A 57 2.32 -4.15 2.32
N PHE A 58 1.07 -4.18 2.80
CA PHE A 58 0.14 -3.07 2.63
C PHE A 58 0.62 -1.79 3.35
N ALA A 59 1.20 -1.92 4.55
CA ALA A 59 1.74 -0.78 5.28
C ALA A 59 2.94 -0.18 4.56
N ASP A 60 3.83 -1.05 4.07
CA ASP A 60 4.99 -0.68 3.26
C ASP A 60 4.59 0.06 1.98
N ALA A 61 3.58 -0.46 1.27
CA ALA A 61 3.00 0.18 0.09
C ALA A 61 2.41 1.55 0.42
N LEU A 62 1.65 1.65 1.51
CA LEU A 62 1.03 2.91 1.95
C LEU A 62 2.08 3.96 2.35
N HIS A 63 3.11 3.59 3.10
CA HIS A 63 4.17 4.52 3.51
C HIS A 63 4.99 5.01 2.31
N ALA A 64 5.38 4.10 1.42
CA ALA A 64 6.16 4.46 0.24
C ALA A 64 5.34 5.27 -0.79
N ALA A 65 4.06 4.95 -1.01
CA ALA A 65 3.20 5.64 -1.99
C ALA A 65 2.70 7.02 -1.52
N GLN A 66 2.74 7.30 -0.22
CA GLN A 66 2.45 8.62 0.35
C GLN A 66 3.57 9.64 0.09
N CYS A 67 4.80 9.17 -0.14
CA CYS A 67 5.91 10.07 -0.45
C CYS A 67 5.62 10.81 -1.77
N PRO A 68 5.63 12.16 -1.78
CA PRO A 68 5.37 12.92 -2.99
C PRO A 68 6.38 12.62 -4.10
N VAL A 69 5.93 12.75 -5.35
CA VAL A 69 6.81 12.60 -6.51
C VAL A 69 7.92 13.65 -6.46
N GLY A 70 9.17 13.20 -6.54
CA GLY A 70 10.36 14.08 -6.44
C GLY A 70 10.99 14.11 -5.04
N GLU A 71 10.30 13.60 -4.02
CA GLU A 71 10.84 13.41 -2.69
C GLU A 71 11.43 12.00 -2.51
N ARG A 72 12.15 11.80 -1.40
CA ARG A 72 12.70 10.48 -1.03
C ARG A 72 12.07 9.99 0.26
N PHE A 73 11.55 8.76 0.20
CA PHE A 73 11.17 8.02 1.39
C PHE A 73 12.40 7.29 1.93
N VAL A 74 12.86 7.68 3.12
CA VAL A 74 14.04 7.07 3.75
C VAL A 74 13.58 6.08 4.82
N THR A 75 14.03 4.83 4.73
CA THR A 75 13.67 3.75 5.65
C THR A 75 14.90 3.04 6.20
N PHE A 76 14.73 2.34 7.32
CA PHE A 76 15.72 1.41 7.86
C PHE A 76 15.55 -0.01 7.30
N ASP A 77 14.44 -0.29 6.60
CA ASP A 77 14.12 -1.62 6.10
C ASP A 77 14.68 -1.88 4.69
N LYS A 78 15.66 -2.78 4.61
CA LYS A 78 16.26 -3.25 3.35
C LYS A 78 15.28 -4.03 2.48
N ARG A 79 14.30 -4.73 3.08
CA ARG A 79 13.25 -5.48 2.36
C ARG A 79 12.30 -4.52 1.69
N LEU A 80 11.85 -3.47 2.38
CA LEU A 80 11.03 -2.41 1.81
C LEU A 80 11.72 -1.74 0.61
N VAL A 81 13.00 -1.37 0.72
CA VAL A 81 13.74 -0.79 -0.42
C VAL A 81 13.72 -1.70 -1.65
N ARG A 82 13.93 -3.01 -1.45
CA ARG A 82 13.92 -3.99 -2.55
C ARG A 82 12.51 -4.21 -3.11
N GLY A 83 11.51 -4.30 -2.23
CA GLY A 83 10.11 -4.50 -2.60
C GLY A 83 9.53 -3.31 -3.35
N ALA A 84 9.75 -2.09 -2.85
CA ALA A 84 9.33 -0.85 -3.49
C ALA A 84 9.85 -0.73 -4.93
N SER A 85 11.12 -1.08 -5.16
CA SER A 85 11.69 -1.08 -6.51
C SER A 85 10.97 -2.05 -7.46
N LYS A 86 10.53 -3.22 -6.98
CA LYS A 86 9.75 -4.18 -7.77
C LYS A 86 8.32 -3.70 -8.00
N ALA A 87 7.76 -3.00 -7.01
CA ALA A 87 6.43 -2.39 -7.03
C ALA A 87 6.33 -1.12 -7.87
N GLY A 88 7.43 -0.66 -8.49
CA GLY A 88 7.45 0.60 -9.25
C GLY A 88 7.45 1.87 -8.39
N LEU A 89 7.55 1.75 -7.06
CA LEU A 89 7.65 2.87 -6.14
C LEU A 89 9.09 3.41 -6.15
N ARG A 90 9.27 4.60 -6.74
CA ARG A 90 10.58 5.26 -6.85
C ARG A 90 10.86 6.10 -5.60
N GLY A 91 12.13 6.41 -5.37
CA GLY A 91 12.54 7.30 -4.27
C GLY A 91 12.62 6.65 -2.88
N VAL A 92 12.36 5.34 -2.77
CA VAL A 92 12.55 4.59 -1.52
C VAL A 92 14.03 4.24 -1.35
N THR A 93 14.66 4.74 -0.29
CA THR A 93 16.11 4.57 -0.04
C THR A 93 16.40 4.15 1.39
N LEU A 94 17.49 3.41 1.60
CA LEU A 94 17.95 3.06 2.94
C LEU A 94 18.60 4.27 3.60
N LEU A 95 18.35 4.47 4.89
CA LEU A 95 19.13 5.42 5.68
C LEU A 95 20.61 5.03 5.62
N LYS A 96 21.45 5.99 5.19
CA LYS A 96 22.90 5.87 5.28
C LYS A 96 23.31 6.34 6.67
N ALA A 97 23.90 5.44 7.45
CA ALA A 97 24.58 5.79 8.70
C ALA A 97 25.86 6.57 8.39
#